data_AF-A0ABD0MSA4-F1
#
_entry.id   AF-A0ABD0MSA4-F1
#
_cell.length_a   1.000
_cell.length_b   1.000
_cell.length_c   1.000
_cell.angle_alpha   90.00
_cell.angle_beta   90.00
_cell.angle_gamma   90.00
#
_symmetry.space_group_name_H-M   'P 1'
#
loop_
_entity.id
_entity.type
_entity.pdbx_description
1 polymer ?
#
loop_
_entity_poly.entity_id
_entity_poly.type
_entity_poly.pdbx_seq_one_letter_code
_entity_poly.pdbx_strand_id
1 'polypeptide(L)' 'MISSSLVLLLAVISCIDSYELTQPESLTVRPDATLTINCKVSYSVTSSSTAWIRQPAGKALEWIGVI' A
#
# COMPACT_ATOMS: atom_id res chain seq x y z
N MET A 1 31.42 -19.22 -18.71
CA MET A 1 31.43 -17.76 -18.88
C MET A 1 30.00 -17.29 -18.70
N ILE A 2 29.71 -16.47 -17.68
CA ILE A 2 28.37 -15.91 -17.47
C ILE A 2 28.23 -14.76 -18.48
N SER A 3 27.20 -14.77 -19.31
CA SER A 3 26.98 -13.75 -20.34
C SER A 3 26.82 -12.36 -19.71
N SER A 4 27.49 -11.34 -20.26
CA SER A 4 27.34 -9.95 -19.79
C SER A 4 25.88 -9.48 -19.84
N SER A 5 25.11 -9.95 -20.82
CA SER A 5 23.67 -9.69 -20.91
C SER A 5 22.88 -10.32 -19.76
N LEU A 6 23.29 -11.50 -19.29
CA LEU A 6 22.68 -12.17 -18.14
C LEU A 6 23.02 -11.43 -16.84
N VAL A 7 24.25 -10.93 -16.69
CA VAL A 7 24.65 -10.11 -15.53
C VAL A 7 23.87 -8.80 -15.49
N LEU A 8 23.72 -8.12 -16.63
CA LEU A 8 22.94 -6.89 -16.75
C LEU A 8 21.45 -7.13 -16.42
N LEU A 9 20.87 -8.23 -16.90
CA LEU A 9 19.47 -8.57 -16.60
C LEU A 9 19.24 -8.83 -15.11
N LEU A 10 20.14 -9.56 -14.45
CA LEU A 10 20.06 -9.82 -13.00
C LEU A 10 20.18 -8.53 -12.17
N ALA A 11 21.06 -7.61 -12.58
CA ALA A 11 21.22 -6.31 -11.92
C ALA A 11 19.96 -5.41 -12.04
N VAL A 12 19.25 -5.49 -13.17
CA VAL A 12 18.00 -4.75 -13.37
C VAL A 12 16.86 -5.34 -12.52
N ILE A 13 16.79 -6.67 -12.37
CA ILE A 13 15.75 -7.30 -11.54
C ILE A 13 15.92 -6.95 -10.06
N SER A 14 17.15 -6.78 -9.58
CA SER A 14 17.43 -6.46 -8.18
C SER A 14 17.04 -5.04 -7.73
N CYS A 15 16.66 -4.13 -8.64
CA CYS A 15 16.24 -2.77 -8.28
C CYS A 15 14.73 -2.56 -8.23
N ILE A 16 13.94 -3.64 -8.35
CA ILE A 16 12.48 -3.57 -8.31
C ILE A 16 12.01 -3.83 -6.88
N ASP A 17 11.54 -2.79 -6.20
CA ASP A 17 10.82 -2.89 -4.94
C ASP A 17 9.31 -2.84 -5.21
N SER A 18 8.56 -3.80 -4.66
CA SER A 18 7.10 -3.82 -4.68
C SER A 18 6.53 -3.85 -3.28
N TYR A 19 5.47 -3.07 -3.06
CA TYR A 19 4.73 -3.02 -1.79
C TYR A 19 3.26 -3.34 -2.03
N GLU A 20 2.80 -4.36 -1.34
CA GLU A 20 1.39 -4.71 -1.25
C GLU A 20 0.76 -4.12 0.01
N LEU A 21 -0.42 -3.51 -0.18
CA LEU A 21 -1.32 -3.05 0.87
C LEU A 21 -2.69 -3.71 0.64
N THR A 22 -3.16 -4.49 1.61
CA THR A 22 -4.43 -5.21 1.51
C THR A 22 -5.43 -4.67 2.53
N GLN A 23 -6.61 -4.27 2.06
CA GLN A 23 -7.74 -3.85 2.87
C GLN A 23 -8.98 -4.70 2.51
N PRO A 24 -10.02 -4.73 3.37
CA PRO A 24 -11.30 -5.30 2.98
C PRO A 24 -11.89 -4.57 1.78
N GLU A 25 -12.44 -5.30 0.81
CA GLU A 25 -13.08 -4.74 -0.38
C GLU A 25 -14.24 -3.79 -0.05
N SER A 26 -15.03 -4.12 0.97
CA SER A 26 -16.15 -3.30 1.42
C SER A 26 -16.50 -3.62 2.87
N LEU A 27 -16.94 -2.60 3.59
CA LEU A 27 -17.47 -2.71 4.94
C LEU A 27 -18.80 -1.94 5.01
N THR A 28 -19.82 -2.59 5.55
CA THR A 28 -21.10 -1.93 5.86
C THR A 28 -21.24 -1.82 7.37
N VAL A 29 -21.44 -0.60 7.87
CA VAL A 29 -21.62 -0.32 9.29
C VAL A 29 -22.93 0.42 9.51
N ARG A 30 -23.46 0.35 10.73
CA ARG A 30 -24.62 1.17 11.13
C ARG A 30 -24.22 2.63 11.25
N PRO A 31 -25.15 3.58 11.02
CA PRO A 31 -24.96 4.96 11.43
C PRO A 31 -24.54 5.01 12.92
N ASP A 32 -23.62 5.92 13.24
CA ASP A 32 -23.06 6.15 14.59
C ASP A 32 -22.23 5.01 15.19
N ALA A 33 -22.00 3.92 14.45
CA ALA A 33 -21.05 2.90 14.84
C ALA A 33 -19.61 3.28 14.45
N THR A 34 -18.63 2.86 15.27
CA THR A 34 -17.22 3.01 14.93
C THR A 34 -16.86 2.14 13.73
N LEU A 35 -16.23 2.74 12.72
CA LEU A 35 -15.64 2.05 11.58
C LEU A 35 -14.15 1.75 11.86
N THR A 36 -13.78 0.48 11.81
CA THR A 36 -12.37 0.04 11.86
C THR A 36 -11.99 -0.55 10.51
N ILE A 37 -10.95 -0.01 9.88
CA ILE A 37 -10.39 -0.52 8.62
C ILE A 37 -9.01 -1.10 8.91
N ASN A 38 -8.81 -2.36 8.54
CA ASN A 38 -7.52 -3.01 8.68
C ASN A 38 -6.75 -2.90 7.36
N CYS A 39 -5.47 -2.49 7.43
CA CYS A 39 -4.55 -2.52 6.29
C CYS A 39 -3.39 -3.44 6.64
N LYS A 40 -3.24 -4.53 5.88
CA LYS A 40 -2.04 -5.39 5.96
C LYS A 40 -1.02 -4.86 4.96
N VAL A 41 0.17 -4.54 5.44
CA VAL A 41 1.29 -4.10 4.61
C VAL A 41 2.31 -5.24 4.45
N SER A 42 3.01 -5.26 3.32
CA SER A 42 4.11 -6.21 3.04
C SER A 42 5.49 -5.74 3.52
N TYR A 43 5.62 -4.45 3.86
CA TYR A 43 6.84 -3.85 4.41
C TYR A 43 6.81 -3.78 5.95
N SER A 44 7.93 -3.39 6.57
CA SER A 44 7.96 -3.12 8.01
C SER A 44 7.28 -1.78 8.30
N VAL A 45 6.24 -1.77 9.14
CA VAL A 45 5.51 -0.52 9.46
C VAL A 45 6.44 0.58 10.02
N THR A 46 7.58 0.22 10.60
CA THR A 46 8.58 1.17 11.10
C THR A 46 9.54 1.70 10.04
N SER A 47 9.61 1.10 8.85
CA SER A 47 10.54 1.51 7.78
C SER A 47 9.97 2.60 6.87
N SER A 48 8.65 2.78 6.87
CA SER A 48 7.95 3.66 5.93
C SER A 48 6.68 4.23 6.55
N SER A 49 6.35 5.49 6.22
CA SER A 49 5.08 6.09 6.64
C SER A 49 3.90 5.56 5.83
N THR A 50 2.79 5.29 6.51
CA THR A 50 1.54 4.80 5.89
C THR A 50 0.47 5.88 5.96
N ALA A 51 0.04 6.38 4.80
CA ALA A 51 -1.03 7.38 4.71
C ALA A 51 -2.43 6.74 4.66
N TRP A 52 -3.39 7.39 5.30
CA TRP A 52 -4.81 7.09 5.20
C TRP A 52 -5.54 8.24 4.51
N ILE A 53 -6.23 7.92 3.41
CA ILE A 53 -6.96 8.87 2.57
C ILE A 53 -8.32 8.26 2.26
N ARG A 54 -9.37 9.07 2.20
CA ARG A 54 -10.70 8.64 1.73
C ARG A 54 -11.20 9.52 0.61
N GLN A 55 -12.10 8.97 -0.19
CA GLN A 55 -12.85 9.73 -1.18
C GLN A 55 -14.34 9.46 -1.02
N PRO A 56 -15.11 10.38 -0.44
CA PRO A 56 -16.56 10.27 -0.46
C PRO A 56 -17.08 10.37 -1.90
N ALA A 57 -18.19 9.67 -2.19
CA ALA A 57 -18.79 9.67 -3.53
C ALA A 57 -19.07 11.11 -4.01
N GLY A 58 -18.58 11.46 -5.20
CA GLY A 58 -18.73 12.79 -5.79
C GLY A 58 -17.89 13.90 -5.15
N LYS A 59 -16.95 13.59 -4.24
CA LYS A 59 -16.07 14.57 -3.59
C LYS A 59 -14.60 14.36 -3.95
N ALA A 60 -13.79 15.38 -3.65
CA ALA A 60 -12.34 15.31 -3.72
C ALA A 60 -11.78 14.35 -2.66
N LEU A 61 -10.49 14.01 -2.80
CA LEU A 61 -9.75 13.23 -1.80
C LEU A 61 -9.63 14.02 -0.49
N GLU A 62 -9.83 13.33 0.62
CA GLU A 62 -9.69 13.86 1.98
C GLU A 62 -8.60 13.08 2.72
N TRP A 63 -7.60 13.81 3.26
CA TRP A 63 -6.54 13.23 4.08
C TRP A 63 -7.06 12.91 5.49
N ILE A 64 -6.77 11.71 6.00
CA ILE A 64 -7.14 11.28 7.36
C ILE A 64 -5.94 11.38 8.29
N GLY A 65 -4.77 10.87 7.89
CA GLY A 65 -3.59 10.86 8.73
C GLY A 65 -2.42 10.05 8.15
N VAL A 66 -1.29 10.09 8.83
CA VAL A 66 -0.13 9.24 8.56
C VAL A 66 0.21 8.47 9.83
N ILE A 67 0.62 7.21 9.67
CA ILE A 67 1.18 6.35 10.72
C ILE A 67 2.66 6.14 10.41
#